data_AF-A0A0A1ZX86-F1
#
_entry.id   AF-A0A0A1ZX86-F1
#
_cell.length_a   1.000
_cell.length_b   1.000
_cell.length_c   1.000
_cell.angle_alpha   90.00
_cell.angle_beta   90.00
_cell.angle_gamma   90.00
#
_symmetry.space_group_name_H-M   'P 1'
#
loop_
_entity.id
_entity.type
_entity.pdbx_description
1 polymer ?
#
loop_
_entity_poly.entity_id
_entity_poly.type
_entity_poly.pdbx_seq_one_letter_code
_entity_poly.pdbx_strand_id
1 'polypeptide(L)'
;MLLFLNIGSLPTIVSASFSFFLLLQSFTLRIKITSDDFVVLQLGKEIRTFPFKNWISWKFFFPVIPGIFYFREKSSPHLLPILFNPKQLKDELLKKVDSLEIKNS
;
A
#
# COMPACT_ATOMS: atom_id res chain seq x y z
N MET A 1 6.26 -2.91 31.49
CA MET A 1 5.83 -1.62 32.08
C MET A 1 5.80 -0.60 30.95
N LEU A 2 4.67 -0.45 30.27
CA LEU A 2 4.52 0.48 29.15
C LEU A 2 4.35 1.88 29.74
N LEU A 3 5.30 2.76 29.44
CA LEU A 3 5.25 4.19 29.76
C LEU A 3 4.05 4.80 29.04
N PHE A 4 2.94 4.97 29.76
CA PHE A 4 1.93 5.96 29.41
C PHE A 4 2.58 7.32 29.62
N LEU A 5 3.27 7.82 28.60
CA LEU A 5 3.69 9.21 28.56
C LEU A 5 2.41 10.03 28.77
N ASN A 6 2.36 10.80 29.85
CA ASN A 6 1.27 11.76 30.07
C ASN A 6 1.54 12.96 29.16
N ILE A 7 1.31 12.79 27.85
CA ILE A 7 1.57 13.81 26.82
C ILE A 7 0.51 14.93 26.87
N GLY A 8 -0.39 14.91 27.86
CA GLY A 8 -1.55 15.80 27.94
C GLY A 8 -2.67 15.40 26.98
N SER A 9 -3.86 15.96 27.21
CA SER A 9 -5.06 15.65 26.42
C SER A 9 -4.94 16.13 24.97
N LEU A 10 -4.31 17.29 24.74
CA LEU A 10 -4.28 17.92 23.42
C LEU A 10 -3.46 17.12 22.37
N PRO A 11 -2.20 16.71 22.63
CA PRO A 11 -1.47 15.86 21.70
C PRO A 11 -2.14 14.50 21.45
N THR A 12 -2.78 13.94 22.48
CA THR A 12 -3.55 12.69 22.37
C THR A 12 -4.73 12.84 21.40
N ILE A 13 -5.51 13.91 21.55
CA ILE A 13 -6.65 14.21 20.67
C ILE A 13 -6.19 14.45 19.23
N VAL A 14 -5.11 15.20 19.02
CA VAL A 14 -4.55 15.46 17.69
C VAL A 14 -4.11 14.15 17.04
N SER A 15 -3.35 13.32 17.76
CA SER A 15 -2.88 12.03 17.26
C SER A 15 -4.05 11.10 16.91
N ALA A 16 -5.03 10.96 17.81
CA ALA A 16 -6.19 10.10 17.58
C ALA A 16 -6.99 10.56 16.37
N SER A 17 -7.21 11.87 16.23
CA SER A 17 -7.93 12.45 15.09
C SER A 17 -7.19 12.22 13.78
N PHE A 18 -5.87 12.40 13.76
CA PHE A 18 -5.04 12.16 12.59
C PHE A 18 -4.99 10.67 12.21
N SER A 19 -4.83 9.76 13.18
CA SER A 19 -4.89 8.32 12.94
C SER A 19 -6.24 7.89 12.37
N PHE A 20 -7.35 8.43 12.91
CA PHE A 20 -8.69 8.16 12.39
C PHE A 20 -8.88 8.70 10.97
N PHE A 21 -8.37 9.91 10.69
CA PHE A 21 -8.37 10.49 9.35
C PHE A 21 -7.62 9.62 8.35
N LEU A 22 -6.41 9.16 8.68
CA LEU A 22 -5.64 8.25 7.83
C LEU A 22 -6.34 6.91 7.60
N LEU A 23 -6.99 6.37 8.63
CA LEU A 23 -7.78 5.15 8.53
C LEU A 23 -8.92 5.34 7.51
N LEU A 24 -9.73 6.40 7.67
CA LEU A 24 -10.80 6.73 6.72
C LEU A 24 -10.24 6.94 5.30
N GLN A 25 -9.14 7.66 5.16
CA GLN A 25 -8.48 7.90 3.88
C GLN A 25 -8.08 6.58 3.20
N SER A 26 -7.51 5.63 3.96
CA SER A 26 -7.11 4.32 3.43
C SER A 26 -8.30 3.50 2.91
N PHE A 27 -9.49 3.68 3.49
CA PHE A 27 -10.72 3.04 3.01
C PHE A 27 -11.28 3.64 1.71
N THR A 28 -10.83 4.81 1.28
CA THR A 28 -11.25 5.40 -0.01
C THR A 28 -10.43 4.90 -1.19
N LEU A 29 -9.23 4.38 -0.93
CA LEU A 29 -8.28 3.93 -1.94
C LEU A 29 -8.49 2.46 -2.27
N ARG A 30 -8.45 2.13 -3.56
CA ARG A 30 -8.57 0.76 -4.07
C ARG A 30 -7.52 0.52 -5.15
N ILE A 31 -7.17 -0.75 -5.33
CA ILE A 31 -6.25 -1.20 -6.38
C ILE A 31 -7.06 -1.94 -7.44
N LYS A 32 -6.72 -1.72 -8.70
CA LYS A 32 -7.24 -2.45 -9.86
C LYS A 32 -6.03 -2.86 -10.71
N ILE A 33 -5.91 -4.15 -10.99
CA ILE A 33 -4.89 -4.68 -11.91
C ILE A 33 -5.56 -4.89 -13.27
N THR A 34 -4.92 -4.38 -14.32
CA THR A 34 -5.33 -4.58 -15.72
C THR A 34 -4.37 -5.53 -16.43
N SER A 35 -4.45 -5.63 -17.76
CA SER A 35 -3.51 -6.43 -18.55
C SER A 35 -2.06 -5.98 -18.33
N ASP A 36 -1.84 -4.65 -18.36
CA ASP A 36 -0.53 -4.02 -18.47
C ASP A 36 -0.21 -3.03 -17.34
N ASP A 37 -1.21 -2.66 -16.54
CA ASP A 37 -1.07 -1.62 -15.53
C ASP A 37 -1.57 -2.04 -14.14
N PHE A 38 -0.92 -1.46 -13.14
CA PHE A 38 -1.39 -1.38 -11.77
C PHE A 38 -2.03 -0.02 -11.55
N VAL A 39 -3.34 0.02 -11.30
CA VAL A 39 -4.12 1.25 -11.21
C VAL A 39 -4.57 1.49 -9.78
N VAL A 40 -4.40 2.71 -9.30
CA VAL A 40 -4.92 3.17 -8.01
C VAL A 40 -6.16 4.03 -8.25
N LEU A 41 -7.23 3.62 -7.61
CA LEU A 41 -8.53 4.28 -7.62
C LEU A 41 -8.75 5.00 -6.28
N GLN A 42 -9.40 6.15 -6.31
CA GLN A 42 -9.96 6.79 -5.13
C GLN A 42 -11.46 7.02 -5.36
N LEU A 43 -12.30 6.48 -4.48
CA LEU A 43 -13.77 6.54 -4.63
C LEU A 43 -14.25 6.10 -6.02
N GLY A 44 -13.59 5.06 -6.58
CA GLY A 44 -13.90 4.52 -7.92
C GLY A 44 -13.31 5.29 -9.10
N LYS A 45 -12.68 6.46 -8.89
CA LYS A 45 -12.01 7.23 -9.94
C LYS A 45 -10.52 6.91 -10.00
N GLU A 46 -9.99 6.71 -11.21
CA GLU A 46 -8.55 6.52 -11.43
C GLU A 46 -7.79 7.79 -11.06
N ILE A 47 -6.83 7.65 -10.13
CA ILE A 47 -5.98 8.76 -9.67
C ILE A 47 -4.52 8.60 -10.09
N ARG A 48 -4.06 7.35 -10.26
CA ARG A 48 -2.70 7.00 -10.68
C ARG A 48 -2.70 5.66 -11.40
N THR A 49 -1.83 5.54 -12.40
CA THR A 49 -1.60 4.33 -13.18
C THR A 49 -0.11 4.05 -13.24
N PHE A 50 0.27 2.80 -12.99
CA PHE A 50 1.67 2.35 -12.91
C PHE A 50 1.86 1.18 -13.89
N PRO A 51 2.42 1.44 -15.09
CA PRO A 51 2.61 0.40 -16.10
C PRO A 51 3.64 -0.65 -15.69
N PHE A 52 3.31 -1.94 -15.77
CA PHE A 52 4.20 -3.03 -15.38
C PHE A 52 5.53 -3.03 -16.16
N LYS A 53 5.53 -2.55 -17.41
CA LYS A 53 6.74 -2.40 -18.25
C LYS A 53 7.82 -1.49 -17.64
N ASN A 54 7.44 -0.62 -16.70
CA ASN A 54 8.33 0.30 -16.02
C ASN A 54 8.83 -0.23 -14.69
N TRP A 55 8.29 -1.35 -14.21
CA TRP A 55 8.63 -1.93 -12.93
C TRP A 55 10.00 -2.60 -12.99
N ILE A 56 10.74 -2.49 -11.90
CA ILE A 56 12.05 -3.12 -11.68
C ILE A 56 11.92 -4.22 -10.64
N SER A 57 11.20 -3.96 -9.56
CA SER A 57 11.04 -4.90 -8.47
C SER A 57 9.82 -4.60 -7.62
N TRP A 58 9.31 -5.59 -6.91
CA TRP A 58 8.24 -5.42 -5.93
C TRP A 58 8.40 -6.33 -4.73
N LYS A 59 7.79 -5.94 -3.60
CA LYS A 59 7.89 -6.66 -2.33
C LYS A 59 6.66 -6.45 -1.44
N PHE A 60 6.20 -7.52 -0.81
CA PHE A 60 5.32 -7.41 0.36
C PHE A 60 6.14 -7.32 1.64
N PHE A 61 5.87 -6.30 2.44
CA PHE A 61 6.48 -6.21 3.77
C PHE A 61 5.80 -7.11 4.79
N PHE A 62 4.49 -7.31 4.68
CA PHE A 62 3.71 -8.10 5.62
C PHE A 62 2.76 -9.04 4.86
N PRO A 63 2.99 -10.36 4.88
CA PRO A 63 2.11 -11.31 4.17
C PRO A 63 0.74 -11.49 4.84
N VAL A 64 0.63 -11.17 6.14
CA VAL A 64 -0.58 -11.39 6.94
C VAL A 64 -1.43 -10.14 7.09
N ILE A 65 -0.82 -8.95 7.07
CA ILE A 65 -1.49 -7.69 7.36
C ILE A 65 -1.61 -6.87 6.07
N PRO A 66 -2.83 -6.45 5.69
CA PRO A 66 -3.00 -5.56 4.56
C PRO A 66 -2.41 -4.18 4.88
N GLY A 67 -1.94 -3.46 3.86
CA GLY A 67 -1.68 -2.03 4.04
C GLY A 67 -0.30 -1.54 3.68
N ILE A 68 0.70 -2.39 3.40
CA ILE A 68 1.99 -1.89 2.92
C ILE A 68 2.49 -2.75 1.77
N PHE A 69 2.42 -2.18 0.57
CA PHE A 69 2.99 -2.74 -0.64
C PHE A 69 4.07 -1.83 -1.20
N TYR A 70 5.19 -2.42 -1.61
CA TYR A 70 6.30 -1.71 -2.23
C TYR A 70 6.55 -2.21 -3.63
N PHE A 71 6.78 -1.26 -4.53
CA PHE A 71 7.30 -1.54 -5.86
C PHE A 71 8.21 -0.39 -6.29
N ARG A 72 9.13 -0.70 -7.20
CA ARG A 72 10.07 0.26 -7.75
C ARG A 72 9.88 0.32 -9.25
N GLU A 73 9.64 1.52 -9.76
CA GLU A 73 9.73 1.81 -11.18
C GLU A 73 11.13 2.35 -11.53
N LYS A 74 11.42 2.41 -12.83
CA LYS A 74 12.64 3.05 -13.36
C LYS A 74 12.84 4.48 -12.84
N SER A 75 11.77 5.26 -12.74
CA SER A 75 11.80 6.66 -12.32
C SER A 75 11.80 6.85 -10.81
N SER A 76 11.13 5.98 -10.04
CA SER A 76 10.90 6.20 -8.61
C SER A 76 10.50 4.94 -7.83
N PRO A 77 10.89 4.83 -6.55
CA PRO A 77 10.31 3.87 -5.63
C PRO A 77 8.94 4.33 -5.11
N HIS A 78 8.04 3.37 -4.88
CA HIS A 78 6.69 3.61 -4.39
C HIS A 78 6.38 2.73 -3.18
N LEU A 79 5.82 3.36 -2.14
CA LEU A 79 5.25 2.69 -0.97
C LEU A 79 3.77 3.06 -0.91
N LEU A 80 2.88 2.06 -1.01
CA LEU A 80 1.44 2.27 -1.03
C LEU A 80 0.81 1.84 0.30
N PRO A 81 0.41 2.82 1.15
CA PRO A 81 -0.34 2.57 2.37
C PRO A 81 -1.84 2.39 2.06
N ILE A 82 -2.20 1.35 1.30
CA ILE A 82 -3.57 1.12 0.82
C ILE A 82 -4.07 -0.23 1.33
N LEU A 83 -5.35 -0.30 1.72
CA LEU A 83 -5.98 -1.56 2.09
C LEU A 83 -6.25 -2.43 0.84
N PHE A 84 -5.78 -3.68 0.88
CA PHE A 84 -5.97 -4.67 -0.19
C PHE A 84 -6.00 -6.07 0.41
N ASN A 85 -6.49 -7.07 -0.33
CA ASN A 85 -6.33 -8.47 0.05
C ASN A 85 -4.91 -8.94 -0.33
N PRO A 86 -4.02 -9.26 0.63
CA PRO A 86 -2.62 -9.56 0.32
C PRO A 86 -2.45 -10.79 -0.57
N LYS A 87 -3.25 -11.83 -0.33
CA LYS A 87 -3.21 -13.08 -1.11
C LYS A 87 -3.63 -12.83 -2.55
N GLN A 88 -4.79 -12.19 -2.74
CA GLN A 88 -5.30 -11.89 -4.08
C GLN A 88 -4.34 -10.99 -4.84
N LEU A 89 -3.80 -9.95 -4.20
CA LEU A 89 -2.86 -9.05 -4.85
C LEU A 89 -1.58 -9.76 -5.25
N LYS A 90 -1.03 -10.61 -4.37
CA LYS A 90 0.15 -11.42 -4.68
C LYS A 90 -0.11 -12.36 -5.85
N ASP A 91 -1.21 -13.10 -5.84
CA ASP A 91 -1.54 -14.06 -6.91
C ASP A 91 -1.64 -13.36 -8.27
N GLU A 92 -2.24 -12.17 -8.33
CA GLU A 92 -2.31 -11.38 -9.57
C GLU A 92 -0.95 -10.80 -9.99
N LEU A 93 -0.12 -10.33 -9.05
CA LEU A 93 1.22 -9.85 -9.37
C LEU A 93 2.13 -10.96 -9.86
N LEU A 94 2.05 -12.18 -9.30
CA LEU A 94 2.83 -13.32 -9.77
C LEU A 94 2.46 -13.67 -11.23
N LYS A 95 1.17 -13.62 -11.60
CA LYS A 95 0.75 -13.86 -12.99
C LYS A 95 1.31 -12.83 -13.98
N LYS A 96 1.63 -11.62 -13.53
CA LYS A 96 2.03 -10.49 -14.39
C LYS A 96 3.53 -10.21 -14.39
N VAL A 97 4.15 -10.25 -13.22
CA VAL A 97 5.51 -9.77 -12.94
C VAL A 97 6.21 -10.62 -11.87
N ASP A 98 6.00 -11.94 -11.84
CA ASP A 98 6.66 -12.87 -10.89
C ASP A 98 8.18 -12.73 -10.85
N SER A 99 8.81 -12.57 -12.02
CA SER A 99 10.26 -12.42 -12.13
C SER A 99 10.83 -11.19 -11.42
N LEU A 100 9.97 -10.23 -11.06
CA LEU A 100 10.34 -8.98 -10.37
C LEU A 100 10.13 -9.06 -8.83
N GLU A 101 9.63 -10.18 -8.29
CA GLU A 101 9.44 -10.33 -6.84
C GLU A 101 10.79 -10.36 -6.11
N ILE A 102 10.97 -9.46 -5.13
CA ILE A 102 12.08 -9.53 -4.18
C ILE A 102 11.71 -10.60 -3.14
N LYS A 103 12.26 -11.81 -3.31
CA LYS A 103 12.10 -12.90 -2.36
C LYS A 103 12.80 -12.53 -1.04
N ASN A 104 12.13 -12.81 0.09
CA ASN A 104 12.78 -12.73 1.39
C ASN A 104 13.75 -13.92 1.49
N SER A 105 15.05 -13.62 1.47
CA SER A 105 16.13 -14.56 1.77
C SER A 105 16.07 -15.07 3.20
#